data_AF-A0A2E3HPW6-F1
#
_entry.id   AF-A0A2E3HPW6-F1
#
_cell.length_a   1.000
_cell.length_b   1.000
_cell.length_c   1.000
_cell.angle_alpha   90.00
_cell.angle_beta   90.00
_cell.angle_gamma   90.00
#
_symmetry.space_group_name_H-M   'P 1'
#
loop_
_entity.id
_entity.type
_entity.pdbx_description
1 polymer ?
#
loop_
_entity_poly.entity_id
_entity_poly.type
_entity_poly.pdbx_seq_one_letter_code
_entity_poly.pdbx_strand_id
1 'polypeptide(L)'
;MNPYLKLLSRKRTWTPVQTSKGKLKEGAEETIYRALAIRHMELPVGEFITDALDKKVPDSARALLESNVQDEIKHDLALGYITNALGVDEKAEAEALRLRAAWEQHPDHTICKALVAERAIFFVLLPFFRFCGDAGLRTVSADISRDEQVHVAANSLVCAELGLKPSRSLDLLRKATINWVMEPLKRNDDRYLDKKFWLDASDRLMYEGKAPEFSQTKAARMPAFFEHSNVNLPQYS
;
A
#
# COMPACT_ATOMS: atom_id res chain seq x y z
N MET A 1 13.69 -7.26 -24.13
CA MET A 1 12.40 -7.57 -23.47
C MET A 1 11.73 -6.26 -23.12
N ASN A 2 10.47 -6.07 -23.53
CA ASN A 2 9.68 -4.89 -23.17
C ASN A 2 9.64 -4.72 -21.63
N PRO A 3 9.77 -3.49 -21.08
CA PRO A 3 9.80 -3.29 -19.63
C PRO A 3 8.57 -3.84 -18.90
N TYR A 4 7.38 -3.73 -19.49
CA TYR A 4 6.14 -4.28 -18.93
C TYR A 4 6.16 -5.81 -18.89
N LEU A 5 6.64 -6.47 -19.95
CA LEU A 5 6.81 -7.94 -19.95
C LEU A 5 7.80 -8.41 -18.89
N LYS A 6 8.89 -7.64 -18.67
CA LYS A 6 9.87 -7.93 -17.62
C LYS A 6 9.29 -7.76 -16.22
N LEU A 7 8.40 -6.79 -16.03
CA LEU A 7 7.69 -6.58 -14.77
C LEU A 7 6.67 -7.70 -14.52
N LEU A 8 5.89 -8.06 -15.54
CA LEU A 8 4.93 -9.16 -15.48
C LEU A 8 5.62 -10.49 -15.13
N SER A 9 6.78 -10.78 -15.71
CA SER A 9 7.53 -12.01 -15.42
C SER A 9 8.13 -12.07 -14.01
N ARG A 10 8.10 -10.97 -13.24
CA ARG A 10 8.59 -10.94 -11.85
C ARG A 10 7.51 -11.21 -10.82
N LYS A 11 6.24 -11.14 -11.24
CA LYS A 11 5.10 -11.38 -10.34
C LYS A 11 5.15 -12.80 -9.83
N ARG A 12 4.75 -12.99 -8.57
CA ARG A 12 4.68 -14.28 -7.92
C ARG A 12 3.28 -14.49 -7.39
N THR A 13 2.78 -15.71 -7.53
CA THR A 13 1.50 -16.07 -6.94
C THR A 13 1.66 -16.25 -5.43
N TRP A 14 0.68 -15.76 -4.69
CA TRP A 14 0.51 -16.02 -3.28
C TRP A 14 -0.99 -16.03 -2.97
N THR A 15 -1.36 -16.72 -1.90
CA THR A 15 -2.76 -16.85 -1.48
C THR A 15 -2.94 -16.13 -0.15
N PRO A 16 -3.91 -15.20 -0.02
CA PRO A 16 -4.27 -14.62 1.27
C PRO A 16 -4.67 -15.70 2.28
N VAL A 17 -4.08 -15.66 3.47
CA VAL A 17 -4.37 -16.61 4.56
C VAL A 17 -4.93 -15.85 5.76
N GLN A 18 -5.94 -16.43 6.41
CA GLN A 18 -6.49 -15.91 7.65
C GLN A 18 -5.41 -15.89 8.75
N THR A 19 -5.37 -14.81 9.51
CA THR A 19 -4.39 -14.63 10.59
C THR A 19 -5.07 -14.65 11.96
N SER A 20 -4.29 -14.83 13.01
CA SER A 20 -4.77 -14.68 14.38
C SER A 20 -4.25 -13.38 14.98
N LYS A 21 -5.07 -12.73 15.81
CA LYS A 21 -4.70 -11.50 16.51
C LYS A 21 -3.44 -11.68 17.35
N GLY A 22 -2.41 -10.89 17.05
CA GLY A 22 -1.21 -10.80 17.86
C GLY A 22 -1.10 -9.47 18.61
N LYS A 23 0.09 -9.24 19.19
CA LYS A 23 0.40 -7.99 19.90
C LYS A 23 0.95 -6.95 18.92
N LEU A 24 0.32 -5.78 18.90
CA LEU A 24 0.81 -4.60 18.20
C LEU A 24 1.91 -3.91 19.03
N LYS A 25 2.74 -3.09 18.38
CA LYS A 25 3.72 -2.26 19.06
C LYS A 25 2.98 -1.20 19.90
N GLU A 26 3.36 -1.10 21.17
CA GLU A 26 2.79 -0.12 22.10
C GLU A 26 3.01 1.31 21.60
N GLY A 27 1.94 2.09 21.57
CA GLY A 27 1.91 3.47 21.05
C GLY A 27 1.63 3.58 19.55
N ALA A 28 1.49 2.46 18.83
CA ALA A 28 1.18 2.44 17.40
C ALA A 28 -0.27 2.01 17.09
N GLU A 29 -1.04 1.59 18.10
CA GLU A 29 -2.32 0.90 17.93
C GLU A 29 -3.32 1.73 17.14
N GLU A 30 -3.55 2.99 17.53
CA GLU A 30 -4.48 3.87 16.83
C GLU A 30 -4.06 4.13 15.38
N THR A 31 -2.77 4.36 15.14
CA THR A 31 -2.21 4.53 13.80
C THR A 31 -2.37 3.26 12.96
N ILE A 32 -2.27 2.07 13.55
CA ILE A 32 -2.54 0.80 12.85
C ILE A 32 -4.00 0.71 12.43
N TYR A 33 -4.95 1.05 13.29
CA TYR A 33 -6.37 1.04 12.91
C TYR A 33 -6.67 2.05 11.80
N ARG A 34 -6.10 3.26 11.84
CA ARG A 34 -6.24 4.23 10.74
C ARG A 34 -5.58 3.75 9.45
N ALA A 35 -4.39 3.15 9.53
CA ALA A 35 -3.72 2.59 8.37
C ALA A 35 -4.49 1.40 7.77
N LEU A 36 -5.10 0.54 8.59
CA LEU A 36 -5.98 -0.52 8.15
C LEU A 36 -7.28 0.00 7.54
N ALA A 37 -7.83 1.11 8.04
CA ALA A 37 -9.00 1.74 7.44
C ALA A 37 -8.73 2.22 6.00
N ILE A 38 -7.49 2.59 5.66
CA ILE A 38 -7.10 2.92 4.28
C ILE A 38 -7.21 1.72 3.33
N ARG A 39 -7.37 0.46 3.80
CA ARG A 39 -7.65 -0.68 2.91
C ARG A 39 -8.88 -0.48 2.01
N HIS A 40 -9.82 0.40 2.41
CA HIS A 40 -10.94 0.78 1.55
C HIS A 40 -10.52 1.43 0.23
N MET A 41 -9.24 1.79 0.07
CA MET A 41 -8.64 2.29 -1.17
C MET A 41 -8.17 1.19 -2.12
N GLU A 42 -8.00 -0.08 -1.68
CA GLU A 42 -7.46 -1.17 -2.52
C GLU A 42 -8.30 -1.36 -3.78
N LEU A 43 -9.61 -1.62 -3.63
CA LEU A 43 -10.52 -1.77 -4.78
C LEU A 43 -10.60 -0.50 -5.65
N PRO A 44 -10.76 0.72 -5.11
CA PRO A 44 -10.66 1.95 -5.90
C PRO A 44 -9.35 2.11 -6.69
N VAL A 45 -8.21 1.69 -6.15
CA VAL A 45 -6.94 1.73 -6.91
C VAL A 45 -7.00 0.77 -8.11
N GLY A 46 -7.56 -0.42 -7.93
CA GLY A 46 -7.87 -1.34 -9.04
C GLY A 46 -8.83 -0.74 -10.07
N GLU A 47 -9.87 -0.02 -9.63
CA GLU A 47 -10.79 0.71 -10.51
C GLU A 47 -10.08 1.85 -11.26
N PHE A 48 -9.18 2.59 -10.61
CA PHE A 48 -8.40 3.63 -11.28
C PHE A 48 -7.52 3.08 -12.41
N ILE A 49 -6.93 1.90 -12.19
CA ILE A 49 -6.16 1.19 -13.21
C ILE A 49 -7.09 0.73 -14.34
N THR A 50 -8.25 0.17 -14.00
CA THR A 50 -9.28 -0.28 -14.96
C THR A 50 -9.74 0.89 -15.85
N ASP A 51 -10.11 2.02 -15.26
CA ASP A 51 -10.49 3.24 -15.96
C ASP A 51 -9.37 3.79 -16.86
N ALA A 52 -8.11 3.56 -16.48
CA ALA A 52 -6.97 3.97 -17.29
C ALA A 52 -6.81 3.08 -18.54
N LEU A 53 -7.15 1.79 -18.48
CA LEU A 53 -7.09 0.88 -19.63
C LEU A 53 -7.94 1.37 -20.81
N ASP A 54 -9.04 2.09 -20.52
CA ASP A 54 -9.92 2.71 -21.51
C ASP A 54 -9.37 4.03 -22.09
N LYS A 55 -8.37 4.64 -21.43
CA LYS A 55 -7.82 5.98 -21.74
C LYS A 55 -6.52 5.97 -22.57
N LYS A 56 -6.34 4.97 -23.44
CA LYS A 56 -5.18 4.84 -24.35
C LYS A 56 -3.82 4.65 -23.65
N VAL A 57 -3.76 3.80 -22.63
CA VAL A 57 -2.46 3.30 -22.13
C VAL A 57 -1.71 2.53 -23.23
N PRO A 58 -0.37 2.40 -23.14
CA PRO A 58 0.40 1.60 -24.09
C PRO A 58 -0.11 0.16 -24.16
N ASP A 59 -0.31 -0.38 -25.36
CA ASP A 59 -0.86 -1.74 -25.51
C ASP A 59 -0.02 -2.80 -24.80
N SER A 60 1.30 -2.62 -24.80
CA SER A 60 2.21 -3.52 -24.11
C SER A 60 2.13 -3.50 -22.58
N ALA A 61 1.47 -2.49 -22.00
CA ALA A 61 1.23 -2.39 -20.56
C ALA A 61 -0.06 -3.09 -20.13
N ARG A 62 -1.03 -3.30 -21.04
CA ARG A 62 -2.40 -3.76 -20.71
C ARG A 62 -2.42 -5.03 -19.87
N ALA A 63 -1.76 -6.10 -20.33
CA ALA A 63 -1.72 -7.37 -19.61
C ALA A 63 -1.12 -7.25 -18.19
N LEU A 64 -0.14 -6.35 -18.01
CA LEU A 64 0.43 -6.10 -16.69
C LEU A 64 -0.55 -5.34 -15.79
N LEU A 65 -1.19 -4.29 -16.32
CA LEU A 65 -2.16 -3.48 -15.58
C LEU A 65 -3.38 -4.32 -15.17
N GLU A 66 -3.92 -5.14 -16.07
CA GLU A 66 -5.00 -6.10 -15.75
C GLU A 66 -4.57 -7.07 -14.64
N SER A 67 -3.33 -7.55 -14.68
CA SER A 67 -2.77 -8.37 -13.60
C SER A 67 -2.63 -7.61 -12.29
N ASN A 68 -2.34 -6.31 -12.31
CA ASN A 68 -2.27 -5.49 -11.09
C ASN A 68 -3.66 -5.30 -10.47
N VAL A 69 -4.71 -5.11 -11.27
CA VAL A 69 -6.11 -5.07 -10.77
C VAL A 69 -6.47 -6.34 -9.98
N GLN A 70 -6.01 -7.52 -10.43
CA GLN A 70 -6.23 -8.76 -9.70
C GLN A 70 -5.43 -8.86 -8.39
N ASP A 71 -4.31 -8.16 -8.28
CA ASP A 71 -3.58 -8.07 -7.02
C ASP A 71 -4.35 -7.22 -6.02
N GLU A 72 -4.95 -6.10 -6.42
CA GLU A 72 -5.72 -5.25 -5.50
C GLU A 72 -6.91 -5.98 -4.87
N ILE A 73 -7.56 -6.88 -5.61
CA ILE A 73 -8.61 -7.75 -5.05
C ILE A 73 -8.03 -8.70 -3.99
N LYS A 74 -6.83 -9.23 -4.21
CA LYS A 74 -6.13 -10.07 -3.22
C LYS A 74 -5.65 -9.25 -2.02
N HIS A 75 -5.22 -8.00 -2.22
CA HIS A 75 -4.80 -7.08 -1.17
C HIS A 75 -5.98 -6.75 -0.25
N ASP A 76 -7.13 -6.36 -0.82
CA ASP A 76 -8.37 -6.10 -0.09
C ASP A 76 -8.77 -7.30 0.77
N LEU A 77 -8.77 -8.51 0.18
CA LEU A 77 -9.08 -9.74 0.91
C LEU A 77 -8.10 -9.99 2.07
N ALA A 78 -6.80 -9.86 1.83
CA ALA A 78 -5.76 -10.10 2.82
C ALA A 78 -5.85 -9.10 3.98
N LEU A 79 -6.02 -7.81 3.69
CA LEU A 79 -6.22 -6.78 4.72
C LEU A 79 -7.56 -6.94 5.43
N GLY A 80 -8.60 -7.41 4.73
CA GLY A 80 -9.88 -7.82 5.30
C GLY A 80 -9.70 -8.89 6.39
N TYR A 81 -8.89 -9.92 6.12
CA TYR A 81 -8.56 -10.96 7.10
C TYR A 81 -7.84 -10.39 8.34
N ILE A 82 -6.94 -9.42 8.15
CA ILE A 82 -6.31 -8.72 9.28
C ILE A 82 -7.37 -7.99 10.12
N THR A 83 -8.28 -7.24 9.49
CA THR A 83 -9.31 -6.50 10.23
C THR A 83 -10.34 -7.40 10.92
N ASN A 84 -10.63 -8.58 10.35
CA ASN A 84 -11.46 -9.59 11.01
C ASN A 84 -10.78 -10.12 12.29
N ALA A 85 -9.46 -10.27 12.28
CA ALA A 85 -8.70 -10.75 13.43
C ALA A 85 -8.49 -9.67 14.50
N LEU A 86 -8.06 -8.46 14.10
CA LEU A 86 -7.71 -7.38 15.03
C LEU A 86 -8.94 -6.62 15.55
N GLY A 87 -9.98 -6.51 14.72
CA GLY A 87 -11.07 -5.56 14.85
C GLY A 87 -10.86 -4.32 13.98
N VAL A 88 -11.80 -3.38 14.05
CA VAL A 88 -11.76 -2.08 13.38
C VAL A 88 -12.06 -0.95 14.36
N ASP A 89 -11.66 0.27 14.01
CA ASP A 89 -12.11 1.48 14.67
C ASP A 89 -13.18 2.15 13.80
N GLU A 90 -14.44 2.16 14.25
CA GLU A 90 -15.58 2.61 13.44
C GLU A 90 -15.45 4.07 12.98
N LYS A 91 -14.82 4.93 13.79
CA LYS A 91 -14.59 6.31 13.43
C LYS A 91 -13.55 6.40 12.31
N ALA A 92 -12.46 5.64 12.42
CA ALA A 92 -11.43 5.57 11.40
C ALA A 92 -11.97 5.01 10.08
N GLU A 93 -12.82 3.98 10.13
CA GLU A 93 -13.52 3.44 8.95
C GLU A 93 -14.36 4.53 8.25
N ALA A 94 -15.18 5.25 9.00
CA ALA A 94 -16.03 6.31 8.45
C ALA A 94 -15.21 7.48 7.87
N GLU A 95 -14.09 7.84 8.49
CA GLU A 95 -13.17 8.86 7.99
C GLU A 95 -12.41 8.41 6.73
N ALA A 96 -11.96 7.15 6.69
CA ALA A 96 -11.31 6.57 5.52
C ALA A 96 -12.25 6.51 4.30
N LEU A 97 -13.54 6.21 4.49
CA LEU A 97 -14.52 6.27 3.40
C LEU A 97 -14.71 7.68 2.82
N ARG A 98 -14.57 8.73 3.65
CA ARG A 98 -14.60 10.12 3.15
C ARG A 98 -13.34 10.45 2.35
N LEU A 99 -12.17 9.98 2.81
CA LEU A 99 -10.93 10.11 2.05
C LEU A 99 -11.05 9.37 0.70
N ARG A 100 -11.58 8.14 0.71
CA ARG A 100 -11.86 7.35 -0.50
C ARG A 100 -12.68 8.12 -1.51
N ALA A 101 -13.81 8.68 -1.08
CA ALA A 101 -14.66 9.51 -1.93
C ALA A 101 -13.91 10.71 -2.54
N ALA A 102 -13.01 11.35 -1.76
CA ALA A 102 -12.19 12.45 -2.27
C ALA A 102 -11.20 12.00 -3.35
N TRP A 103 -10.63 10.80 -3.23
CA TRP A 103 -9.76 10.21 -4.26
C TRP A 103 -10.53 9.84 -5.53
N GLU A 104 -11.67 9.18 -5.38
CA GLU A 104 -12.57 8.82 -6.48
C GLU A 104 -12.96 10.06 -7.30
N GLN A 105 -13.36 11.14 -6.61
CA GLN A 105 -13.81 12.40 -7.23
C GLN A 105 -12.67 13.28 -7.77
N HIS A 106 -11.41 13.02 -7.42
CA HIS A 106 -10.30 13.87 -7.83
C HIS A 106 -10.17 13.92 -9.37
N PRO A 107 -9.89 15.08 -10.01
CA PRO A 107 -9.93 15.19 -11.47
C PRO A 107 -8.69 14.64 -12.20
N ASP A 108 -7.60 14.36 -11.48
CA ASP A 108 -6.38 13.82 -12.10
C ASP A 108 -6.63 12.50 -12.84
N HIS A 109 -5.76 12.24 -13.83
CA HIS A 109 -5.78 10.99 -14.56
C HIS A 109 -5.71 9.81 -13.58
N THR A 110 -6.55 8.80 -13.79
CA THR A 110 -6.74 7.70 -12.84
C THR A 110 -5.45 6.91 -12.60
N ILE A 111 -4.64 6.66 -13.63
CA ILE A 111 -3.29 6.07 -13.45
C ILE A 111 -2.35 6.92 -12.58
N CYS A 112 -2.48 8.26 -12.57
CA CYS A 112 -1.73 9.11 -11.65
C CYS A 112 -2.24 8.98 -10.23
N LYS A 113 -3.56 8.85 -10.04
CA LYS A 113 -4.13 8.59 -8.71
C LYS A 113 -3.58 7.29 -8.14
N ALA A 114 -3.63 6.20 -8.92
CA ALA A 114 -3.06 4.90 -8.55
C ALA A 114 -1.58 5.04 -8.18
N LEU A 115 -0.77 5.63 -9.06
CA LEU A 115 0.66 5.85 -8.79
C LEU A 115 0.91 6.61 -7.49
N VAL A 116 0.16 7.68 -7.21
CA VAL A 116 0.37 8.50 -6.00
C VAL A 116 -0.05 7.75 -4.74
N ALA A 117 -1.17 7.01 -4.78
CA ALA A 117 -1.64 6.19 -3.68
C ALA A 117 -0.63 5.09 -3.34
N GLU A 118 -0.25 4.27 -4.31
CA GLU A 118 0.72 3.17 -4.14
C GLU A 118 2.08 3.70 -3.65
N ARG A 119 2.66 4.65 -4.38
CA ARG A 119 4.03 5.10 -4.16
C ARG A 119 4.23 5.83 -2.85
N ALA A 120 3.24 6.60 -2.39
CA ALA A 120 3.46 7.55 -1.30
C ALA A 120 2.47 7.39 -0.14
N ILE A 121 1.51 6.48 -0.23
CA ILE A 121 0.69 6.02 0.89
C ILE A 121 1.00 4.56 1.17
N PHE A 122 0.74 3.63 0.26
CA PHE A 122 0.94 2.20 0.56
C PHE A 122 2.39 1.82 0.82
N PHE A 123 3.36 2.36 0.07
CA PHE A 123 4.78 2.19 0.35
C PHE A 123 5.23 2.75 1.71
N VAL A 124 4.39 3.54 2.39
CA VAL A 124 4.61 4.01 3.76
C VAL A 124 3.89 3.10 4.76
N LEU A 125 2.63 2.73 4.47
CA LEU A 125 1.81 1.90 5.36
C LEU A 125 2.33 0.46 5.47
N LEU A 126 2.82 -0.11 4.37
CA LEU A 126 3.33 -1.48 4.37
C LEU A 126 4.56 -1.62 5.28
N PRO A 127 5.59 -0.76 5.22
CA PRO A 127 6.64 -0.75 6.24
C PRO A 127 6.12 -0.46 7.65
N PHE A 128 5.10 0.40 7.83
CA PHE A 128 4.50 0.65 9.14
C PHE A 128 3.92 -0.64 9.74
N PHE A 129 3.14 -1.40 8.96
CA PHE A 129 2.64 -2.73 9.35
C PHE A 129 3.76 -3.71 9.68
N ARG A 130 4.87 -3.65 8.95
CA ARG A 130 6.03 -4.51 9.18
C ARG A 130 6.74 -4.21 10.51
N PHE A 131 6.89 -2.93 10.86
CA PHE A 131 7.65 -2.53 12.05
C PHE A 131 6.79 -2.46 13.32
N CYS A 132 5.52 -2.07 13.18
CA CYS A 132 4.62 -1.81 14.29
C CYS A 132 3.51 -2.87 14.44
N GLY A 133 3.24 -3.65 13.39
CA GLY A 133 2.19 -4.66 13.39
C GLY A 133 2.58 -5.97 14.07
N ASP A 134 1.58 -6.82 14.23
CA ASP A 134 1.73 -8.20 14.67
C ASP A 134 2.28 -9.10 13.55
N ALA A 135 2.33 -10.40 13.79
CA ALA A 135 2.86 -11.35 12.82
C ALA A 135 2.03 -11.39 11.53
N GLY A 136 0.70 -11.29 11.62
CA GLY A 136 -0.22 -11.27 10.48
C GLY A 136 0.05 -10.08 9.56
N LEU A 137 0.05 -8.88 10.15
CA LEU A 137 0.36 -7.63 9.46
C LEU A 137 1.72 -7.65 8.78
N ARG A 138 2.76 -8.20 9.43
CA ARG A 138 4.10 -8.33 8.85
C ARG A 138 4.13 -9.23 7.62
N THR A 139 3.34 -10.30 7.65
CA THR A 139 3.27 -11.30 6.58
C THR A 139 2.56 -10.70 5.38
N VAL A 140 1.34 -10.20 5.58
CA VAL A 140 0.55 -9.53 4.54
C VAL A 140 1.30 -8.34 3.94
N SER A 141 1.95 -7.52 4.77
CA SER A 141 2.79 -6.41 4.30
C SER A 141 3.91 -6.89 3.37
N ALA A 142 4.57 -8.00 3.68
CA ALA A 142 5.66 -8.53 2.86
C ALA A 142 5.17 -9.10 1.52
N ASP A 143 3.95 -9.65 1.48
CA ASP A 143 3.33 -10.18 0.27
C ASP A 143 2.90 -9.03 -0.65
N ILE A 144 2.09 -8.10 -0.12
CA ILE A 144 1.62 -6.91 -0.84
C ILE A 144 2.80 -6.06 -1.33
N SER A 145 3.84 -5.85 -0.52
CA SER A 145 5.02 -5.05 -0.90
C SER A 145 5.75 -5.56 -2.15
N ARG A 146 5.61 -6.85 -2.52
CA ARG A 146 6.23 -7.39 -3.75
C ARG A 146 5.42 -7.02 -4.98
N ASP A 147 4.10 -7.06 -4.88
CA ASP A 147 3.18 -6.69 -5.95
C ASP A 147 3.24 -5.17 -6.19
N GLU A 148 3.22 -4.40 -5.11
CA GLU A 148 3.30 -2.94 -5.09
C GLU A 148 4.58 -2.37 -5.73
N GLN A 149 5.72 -3.08 -5.63
CA GLN A 149 6.93 -2.72 -6.37
C GLN A 149 6.74 -2.81 -7.89
N VAL A 150 5.96 -3.78 -8.35
CA VAL A 150 5.62 -3.96 -9.76
C VAL A 150 4.59 -2.91 -10.18
N HIS A 151 3.61 -2.61 -9.34
CA HIS A 151 2.55 -1.63 -9.60
C HIS A 151 3.12 -0.23 -9.80
N VAL A 152 3.89 0.28 -8.82
CA VAL A 152 4.52 1.60 -8.92
C VAL A 152 5.45 1.69 -10.12
N ALA A 153 6.21 0.63 -10.44
CA ALA A 153 7.06 0.61 -11.61
C ALA A 153 6.25 0.69 -12.92
N ALA A 154 5.16 -0.08 -13.02
CA ALA A 154 4.27 -0.07 -14.18
C ALA A 154 3.60 1.30 -14.35
N ASN A 155 2.97 1.80 -13.29
CA ASN A 155 2.24 3.07 -13.29
C ASN A 155 3.18 4.26 -13.56
N SER A 156 4.43 4.21 -13.10
CA SER A 156 5.46 5.21 -13.42
C SER A 156 5.81 5.24 -14.91
N LEU A 157 5.99 4.06 -15.53
CA LEU A 157 6.28 3.95 -16.96
C LEU A 157 5.11 4.48 -17.80
N VAL A 158 3.88 4.10 -17.47
CA VAL A 158 2.68 4.56 -18.16
C VAL A 158 2.50 6.07 -18.02
N CYS A 159 2.67 6.63 -16.81
CA CYS A 159 2.62 8.07 -16.61
C CYS A 159 3.68 8.79 -17.46
N ALA A 160 4.91 8.27 -17.52
CA ALA A 160 5.98 8.86 -18.30
C ALA A 160 5.69 8.85 -19.81
N GLU A 161 5.20 7.72 -20.35
CA GLU A 161 4.83 7.58 -21.76
C GLU A 161 3.66 8.48 -22.16
N LEU A 162 2.71 8.69 -21.26
CA LEU A 162 1.56 9.58 -21.48
C LEU A 162 1.87 11.05 -21.14
N GLY A 163 3.08 11.38 -20.67
CA GLY A 163 3.47 12.73 -20.27
C GLY A 163 2.70 13.26 -19.04
N LEU A 164 2.14 12.36 -18.22
CA LEU A 164 1.31 12.70 -17.08
C LEU A 164 2.17 13.04 -15.85
N LYS A 165 1.69 14.02 -15.08
CA LYS A 165 2.28 14.39 -13.79
C LYS A 165 1.16 14.62 -12.78
N PRO A 166 1.31 14.17 -11.52
CA PRO A 166 0.39 14.50 -10.46
C PRO A 166 0.23 16.01 -10.32
N SER A 167 -1.01 16.48 -10.25
CA SER A 167 -1.29 17.88 -9.98
C SER A 167 -0.96 18.24 -8.53
N ARG A 168 -0.86 19.55 -8.26
CA ARG A 168 -0.68 20.05 -6.90
C ARG A 168 -1.84 19.64 -5.99
N SER A 169 -3.08 19.59 -6.49
CA SER A 169 -4.23 19.19 -5.67
C SER A 169 -4.19 17.70 -5.33
N LEU A 170 -3.70 16.84 -6.24
CA LEU A 170 -3.51 15.42 -5.94
C LEU A 170 -2.44 15.22 -4.85
N ASP A 171 -1.34 15.97 -4.93
CA ASP A 171 -0.30 15.94 -3.89
C ASP A 171 -0.81 16.44 -2.53
N LEU A 172 -1.68 17.47 -2.51
CA LEU A 172 -2.33 17.91 -1.29
C LEU A 172 -3.27 16.84 -0.71
N LEU A 173 -4.03 16.13 -1.55
CA LEU A 173 -4.88 15.02 -1.12
C LEU A 173 -4.05 13.86 -0.54
N ARG A 174 -2.92 13.52 -1.17
CA ARG A 174 -1.95 12.57 -0.63
C ARG A 174 -1.45 13.02 0.75
N LYS A 175 -1.00 14.27 0.88
CA LYS A 175 -0.53 14.83 2.16
C LYS A 175 -1.61 14.77 3.23
N ALA A 176 -2.85 15.13 2.90
CA ALA A 176 -3.96 15.06 3.83
C ALA A 176 -4.20 13.62 4.30
N THR A 177 -4.20 12.67 3.37
CA THR A 177 -4.41 11.24 3.65
C THR A 177 -3.32 10.69 4.58
N ILE A 178 -2.04 10.85 4.24
CA ILE A 178 -0.96 10.30 5.08
C ILE A 178 -0.82 11.03 6.42
N ASN A 179 -1.09 12.34 6.46
CA ASN A 179 -1.13 13.08 7.72
C ASN A 179 -2.24 12.58 8.64
N TRP A 180 -3.42 12.27 8.10
CA TRP A 180 -4.54 11.72 8.87
C TRP A 180 -4.19 10.34 9.46
N VAL A 181 -3.57 9.47 8.68
CA VAL A 181 -3.13 8.14 9.17
C VAL A 181 -2.13 8.30 10.31
N MET A 182 -1.08 9.09 10.09
CA MET A 182 0.03 9.27 11.04
C MET A 182 -0.28 10.27 12.15
N GLU A 183 -1.49 10.83 12.21
CA GLU A 183 -1.85 11.87 13.17
C GLU A 183 -1.70 11.47 14.64
N PRO A 184 -2.03 10.23 15.05
CA PRO A 184 -1.88 9.81 16.46
C PRO A 184 -0.42 9.77 16.93
N LEU A 185 0.53 9.61 15.99
CA LEU A 185 1.95 9.60 16.32
C LEU A 185 2.42 11.01 16.72
N LYS A 186 3.41 11.06 17.62
CA LYS A 186 4.06 12.30 18.07
C LYS A 186 5.56 12.22 17.82
N ARG A 187 6.30 13.22 18.28
CA ARG A 187 7.76 13.11 18.34
C ARG A 187 8.14 11.99 19.30
N ASN A 188 8.98 11.07 18.86
CA ASN A 188 9.40 9.91 19.65
C ASN A 188 10.87 9.55 19.38
N ASP A 189 11.55 8.99 20.37
CA ASP A 189 12.92 8.49 20.21
C ASP A 189 12.94 7.16 19.43
N ASP A 190 11.89 6.35 19.56
CA ASP A 190 11.63 5.26 18.64
C ASP A 190 11.13 5.84 17.31
N ARG A 191 12.02 5.82 16.31
CA ARG A 191 11.74 6.34 14.97
C ARG A 191 10.47 5.76 14.32
N TYR A 192 10.05 4.55 14.69
CA TYR A 192 8.83 3.94 14.12
C TYR A 192 7.54 4.47 14.76
N LEU A 193 7.65 5.12 15.91
CA LEU A 193 6.57 5.86 16.57
C LEU A 193 6.68 7.38 16.31
N ASP A 194 7.71 7.82 15.59
CA ASP A 194 7.90 9.23 15.25
C ASP A 194 7.08 9.61 14.01
N LYS A 195 6.16 10.56 14.17
CA LYS A 195 5.32 11.03 13.07
C LYS A 195 6.13 11.58 11.90
N LYS A 196 7.18 12.35 12.19
CA LYS A 196 7.95 13.06 11.15
C LYS A 196 8.67 12.06 10.25
N PHE A 197 9.20 10.98 10.81
CA PHE A 197 9.83 9.90 10.05
C PHE A 197 8.94 9.38 8.90
N TRP A 198 7.65 9.13 9.18
CA TRP A 198 6.71 8.60 8.19
C TRP A 198 6.28 9.63 7.15
N LEU A 199 6.06 10.88 7.56
CA LEU A 199 5.69 11.97 6.65
C LEU A 199 6.84 12.34 5.71
N ASP A 200 8.07 12.40 6.23
CA ASP A 200 9.27 12.64 5.42
C ASP A 200 9.43 11.51 4.38
N ALA A 201 9.25 10.24 4.79
CA ALA A 201 9.32 9.11 3.86
C ALA A 201 8.28 9.21 2.73
N SER A 202 7.04 9.61 3.05
CA SER A 202 5.98 9.84 2.04
C SER A 202 6.38 10.92 1.04
N ASP A 203 6.89 12.05 1.51
CA ASP A 203 7.33 13.16 0.65
C ASP A 203 8.51 12.74 -0.24
N ARG A 204 9.51 12.05 0.30
CA ARG A 204 10.65 11.58 -0.48
C ARG A 204 10.27 10.52 -1.52
N LEU A 205 9.35 9.61 -1.19
CA LEU A 205 8.81 8.67 -2.17
C LEU A 205 8.09 9.40 -3.31
N MET A 206 7.32 10.44 -2.98
CA MET A 206 6.59 11.23 -3.96
C MET A 206 7.53 12.01 -4.90
N TYR A 207 8.55 12.66 -4.36
CA TYR A 207 9.39 13.62 -5.10
C TYR A 207 10.69 13.02 -5.66
N GLU A 208 11.28 12.07 -4.94
CA GLU A 208 12.58 11.45 -5.29
C GLU A 208 12.43 10.01 -5.77
N GLY A 209 11.27 9.37 -5.53
CA GLY A 209 11.06 7.94 -5.78
C GLY A 209 11.88 7.04 -4.85
N LYS A 210 12.34 7.57 -3.71
CA LYS A 210 13.21 6.87 -2.76
C LYS A 210 12.80 7.17 -1.32
N ALA A 211 12.92 6.17 -0.45
CA ALA A 211 12.87 6.34 1.00
C ALA A 211 14.03 5.56 1.65
N PRO A 212 15.22 6.17 1.82
CA PRO A 212 16.32 5.62 2.61
C PRO A 212 15.92 5.17 4.03
N GLU A 213 14.88 5.80 4.58
CA GLU A 213 14.19 5.47 5.83
C GLU A 213 13.83 3.97 5.90
N PHE A 214 13.47 3.38 4.76
CA PHE A 214 13.04 1.99 4.64
C PHE A 214 14.14 1.04 4.18
N SER A 215 15.41 1.46 4.17
CA SER A 215 16.53 0.59 3.78
C SER A 215 16.58 -0.77 4.52
N GLN A 216 16.09 -0.84 5.76
CA GLN A 216 16.00 -2.08 6.55
C GLN A 216 14.97 -3.09 6.02
N THR A 217 13.98 -2.66 5.22
CA THR A 217 12.98 -3.59 4.63
C THR A 217 13.56 -4.42 3.49
N LYS A 218 14.78 -4.10 3.01
CA LYS A 218 15.51 -4.91 2.02
C LYS A 218 15.83 -6.32 2.51
N ALA A 219 16.03 -6.50 3.82
CA ALA A 219 16.26 -7.82 4.39
C ALA A 219 14.93 -8.60 4.41
N ALA A 220 14.89 -9.80 3.83
CA ALA A 220 13.74 -10.67 3.99
C ALA A 220 13.53 -10.98 5.48
N ARG A 221 12.28 -10.95 5.94
CA ARG A 221 11.93 -11.38 7.30
C ARG A 221 11.15 -12.68 7.18
N MET A 222 11.72 -13.76 7.70
CA MET A 222 11.04 -15.04 7.84
C MET A 222 10.33 -15.05 9.20
N PRO A 223 9.04 -15.41 9.27
CA PRO A 223 8.38 -15.65 10.56
C PRO A 223 9.18 -16.70 11.34
N ALA A 224 9.51 -16.41 12.61
CA ALA A 224 10.10 -17.44 13.46
C ALA A 224 9.04 -18.48 13.85
N PHE A 225 9.45 -19.73 14.09
CA PHE A 225 8.55 -20.88 14.35
C PHE A 225 7.49 -20.66 15.46
N PHE A 226 7.68 -19.70 16.35
CA PHE A 226 6.77 -19.40 17.46
C PHE A 226 6.00 -18.07 17.28
N GLU A 227 6.25 -17.30 16.22
CA GLU A 227 5.55 -16.04 15.94
C GLU A 227 4.21 -16.24 15.23
N HIS A 228 3.99 -17.40 14.60
CA HIS A 228 2.78 -17.71 13.84
C HIS A 228 2.37 -19.18 13.99
N SER A 229 1.06 -19.43 14.04
CA SER A 229 0.54 -20.80 13.87
C SER A 229 0.85 -21.30 12.46
N ASN A 230 1.31 -22.55 12.34
CA ASN A 230 1.66 -23.15 11.05
C ASN A 230 0.48 -23.15 10.05
N VAL A 231 -0.76 -23.19 10.54
CA VAL A 231 -1.97 -23.16 9.70
C VAL A 231 -2.23 -21.78 9.06
N ASN A 232 -1.56 -20.74 9.55
CA ASN A 232 -1.69 -19.36 9.09
C ASN A 232 -0.52 -18.94 8.18
N LEU A 233 0.40 -19.86 7.84
CA LEU A 233 1.54 -19.53 7.00
C LEU A 233 1.10 -19.43 5.52
N PRO A 234 1.60 -18.43 4.78
CA PRO A 234 1.33 -18.33 3.36
C PRO A 234 1.80 -19.58 2.62
N GLN A 235 0.96 -20.06 1.71
CA GLN A 235 1.35 -21.08 0.75
C GLN A 235 1.85 -20.41 -0.52
N TYR A 236 3.05 -20.79 -0.93
CA TYR A 236 3.63 -20.45 -2.22
C TYR A 236 3.53 -21.69 -3.10
N SER A 237 2.85 -21.56 -4.24
CA SER A 237 2.68 -22.60 -5.27
C SER A 237 3.60 -22.35 -6.45
#